data_AF-M0FHI4-F1
#
_entry.id   AF-M0FHI4-F1
#
_cell.length_a   1.000
_cell.length_b   1.000
_cell.length_c   1.000
_cell.angle_alpha   90.00
_cell.angle_beta   90.00
_cell.angle_gamma   90.00
#
_symmetry.space_group_name_H-M   'P 1'
#
loop_
_entity.id
_entity.type
_entity.pdbx_description
1 polymer ?
#
loop_
_entity_poly.entity_id
_entity_poly.type
_entity_poly.pdbx_seq_one_letter_code
_entity_poly.pdbx_strand_id
1 'polypeptide(L)'
;MITLASDFGLAYPAAMKGVVLSRTDARLVDVAHDLPRQDVRAAAFWLRETLPYFPSAVHLVVVDPGVGTDRRAVVLRVGGHVFVGPDNGVLRPPARRVAAELDDDAPVEAYEIDVPNPESTTFHGRDVFAPAAADAHVAGASALGSVDRFEPIPVDSLSECRLPEATVS
;
A
#
# COMPACT_ATOMS: atom_id res chain seq x y z
N MET A 1 -12.54 -4.93 -2.76
CA MET A 1 -12.66 -3.68 -1.99
C MET A 1 -11.30 -3.02 -1.90
N ILE A 2 -11.28 -1.70 -1.71
CA ILE A 2 -10.05 -0.93 -1.52
C ILE A 2 -10.14 -0.22 -0.17
N THR A 3 -9.15 -0.47 0.68
CA THR A 3 -9.01 0.26 1.94
C THR A 3 -8.01 1.41 1.76
N LEU A 4 -8.21 2.54 2.45
CA LEU A 4 -7.36 3.72 2.34
C LEU A 4 -6.79 4.11 3.70
N ALA A 5 -5.48 4.32 3.76
CA ALA A 5 -4.80 4.83 4.95
C ALA A 5 -3.79 5.93 4.58
N SER A 6 -3.76 7.03 5.32
CA SER A 6 -2.79 8.11 5.12
C SER A 6 -2.59 9.01 6.35
N ASP A 7 -1.69 9.99 6.23
CA ASP A 7 -1.45 11.05 7.22
C ASP A 7 -1.90 12.44 6.74
N PHE A 8 -2.79 12.49 5.74
CA PHE A 8 -3.14 13.73 5.03
C PHE A 8 -4.33 14.53 5.60
N GLY A 9 -4.99 14.02 6.64
CA GLY A 9 -6.32 14.51 7.04
C GLY A 9 -7.38 14.21 5.98
N LEU A 10 -8.45 14.99 5.90
CA LEU A 10 -9.66 14.59 5.16
C LEU A 10 -9.71 14.98 3.67
N ALA A 11 -9.08 16.08 3.26
CA ALA A 11 -9.26 16.63 1.91
C ALA A 11 -8.52 15.82 0.82
N TYR A 12 -7.25 15.48 1.05
CA TYR A 12 -6.43 14.75 0.09
C TYR A 12 -6.92 13.33 -0.21
N PRO A 13 -7.39 12.53 0.78
CA PRO A 13 -8.01 11.24 0.50
C PRO A 13 -9.24 11.33 -0.38
N ALA A 14 -10.02 12.43 -0.33
CA ALA A 14 -11.16 12.61 -1.22
C ALA A 14 -10.73 12.64 -2.71
N ALA A 15 -9.59 13.26 -3.02
CA ALA A 15 -9.03 13.24 -4.37
C ALA A 15 -8.59 11.84 -4.79
N MET A 16 -7.93 11.09 -3.88
CA MET A 16 -7.54 9.69 -4.14
C MET A 16 -8.76 8.82 -4.42
N LYS A 17 -9.83 8.96 -3.63
CA LYS A 17 -11.11 8.26 -3.85
C LYS A 17 -11.74 8.63 -5.19
N GLY A 18 -11.71 9.90 -5.58
CA GLY A 18 -12.21 10.34 -6.89
C GLY A 18 -11.49 9.66 -8.06
N VAL A 19 -10.17 9.51 -7.97
CA VAL A 19 -9.36 8.78 -8.97
C VAL A 19 -9.67 7.29 -8.97
N VAL A 20 -9.85 6.67 -7.81
CA VAL A 20 -10.24 5.26 -7.74
C VAL A 20 -11.63 5.05 -8.35
N LEU A 21 -12.61 5.87 -7.98
CA LEU A 21 -14.00 5.77 -8.44
C LEU A 21 -14.17 6.09 -9.92
N SER A 22 -13.24 6.81 -10.54
CA SER A 22 -13.28 7.04 -12.00
C SER A 22 -12.81 5.82 -12.80
N ARG A 23 -12.21 4.82 -12.15
CA ARG A 23 -11.60 3.64 -12.78
C ARG A 23 -12.29 2.33 -12.40
N THR A 24 -12.96 2.28 -11.25
CA THR A 24 -13.62 1.08 -10.73
C THR A 24 -14.80 1.43 -9.82
N ASP A 25 -15.75 0.51 -9.66
CA ASP A 25 -16.87 0.56 -8.73
C ASP A 25 -16.55 -0.03 -7.34
N ALA A 26 -15.26 -0.18 -7.03
CA ALA A 26 -14.79 -0.77 -5.78
C ALA A 26 -15.42 -0.13 -4.54
N ARG A 27 -15.86 -0.96 -3.59
CA ARG A 27 -16.17 -0.49 -2.24
C ARG A 27 -14.92 0.10 -1.60
N LEU A 28 -14.99 1.38 -1.23
CA LEU A 28 -13.93 2.10 -0.52
C LEU A 28 -14.18 2.09 0.98
N VAL A 29 -13.13 1.83 1.76
CA VAL A 29 -13.18 1.88 3.24
C VAL A 29 -11.99 2.67 3.76
N ASP A 30 -12.25 3.72 4.53
CA ASP A 30 -11.18 4.44 5.21
C ASP A 30 -10.74 3.66 6.45
N VAL A 31 -9.44 3.43 6.58
CA VAL A 31 -8.82 2.86 7.77
C VAL A 31 -8.49 3.99 8.75
N ALA A 32 -7.71 4.96 8.28
CA ALA A 32 -7.31 6.15 9.03
C ALA A 32 -6.71 7.18 8.08
N HIS A 33 -6.93 8.47 8.34
CA HIS A 33 -6.31 9.57 7.59
C HIS A 33 -5.57 10.57 8.49
N ASP A 34 -5.56 10.29 9.78
CA ASP A 34 -4.93 11.02 10.86
C ASP A 34 -3.75 10.24 11.46
N LEU A 35 -3.17 9.30 10.69
CA LEU A 35 -1.93 8.62 11.09
C LEU A 35 -0.85 9.67 11.39
N PRO A 36 0.09 9.37 12.32
CA PRO A 36 1.10 10.34 12.71
C PRO A 36 1.91 10.83 11.49
N ARG A 37 1.90 12.15 11.30
CA ARG A 37 2.44 12.78 10.09
C ARG A 37 3.89 12.40 9.87
N GLN A 38 4.18 11.91 8.67
CA GLN A 38 5.51 11.52 8.21
C GLN A 38 6.17 10.40 9.03
N ASP A 39 5.46 9.79 9.99
CA ASP A 39 6.00 8.72 10.83
C ASP A 39 5.66 7.35 10.22
N VAL A 40 6.55 6.92 9.34
CA VAL A 40 6.48 5.61 8.67
C VAL A 40 6.38 4.46 9.66
N ARG A 41 7.10 4.52 10.79
CA ARG A 41 7.18 3.42 11.74
C ARG A 41 5.89 3.30 12.55
N ALA A 42 5.36 4.41 13.05
CA ALA A 42 4.09 4.43 13.77
C ALA A 42 2.93 4.03 12.85
N ALA A 43 2.90 4.52 11.61
CA ALA A 43 1.92 4.10 10.61
C ALA A 43 1.98 2.59 10.36
N ALA A 44 3.19 2.05 10.13
CA ALA A 44 3.38 0.62 9.91
C ALA A 44 2.92 -0.24 11.10
N PHE A 45 3.13 0.23 12.34
CA PHE A 45 2.62 -0.42 13.54
C PHE A 45 1.09 -0.48 13.55
N TRP A 46 0.40 0.66 13.39
CA TRP A 46 -1.07 0.68 13.40
C TRP A 46 -1.68 -0.16 12.27
N LEU A 47 -1.10 -0.09 11.08
CA LEU A 47 -1.55 -0.88 9.93
C LEU A 47 -1.35 -2.38 10.14
N ARG A 48 -0.24 -2.78 10.77
CA ARG A 48 0.00 -4.18 11.17
C ARG A 48 -1.10 -4.71 12.07
N GLU A 49 -1.58 -3.90 13.01
CA GLU A 49 -2.64 -4.30 13.95
C GLU A 49 -4.06 -4.18 13.38
N THR A 50 -4.24 -3.53 12.23
CA THR A 50 -5.58 -3.21 11.70
C THR A 50 -5.92 -3.95 10.41
N LEU A 51 -5.00 -3.96 9.43
CA LEU A 51 -5.26 -4.51 8.11
C LEU A 51 -5.55 -6.03 8.07
N PRO A 52 -4.97 -6.89 8.94
CA PRO A 52 -5.25 -8.33 8.91
C PRO A 52 -6.72 -8.71 9.16
N TYR A 53 -7.51 -7.83 9.79
CA TYR A 53 -8.92 -8.09 10.06
C TYR A 53 -9.85 -7.83 8.87
N PHE A 54 -9.34 -7.24 7.79
CA PHE A 54 -10.12 -7.09 6.57
C PHE A 54 -10.12 -8.41 5.78
N PRO A 55 -11.19 -8.73 5.04
CA PRO A 55 -11.12 -9.78 4.02
C PRO A 55 -10.13 -9.37 2.90
N SER A 56 -9.78 -10.31 2.02
CA SER A 56 -8.96 -10.07 0.83
C SER A 56 -9.31 -8.75 0.14
N ALA A 57 -8.34 -7.83 0.11
CA ALA A 57 -8.54 -6.45 -0.31
C ALA A 57 -7.27 -5.84 -0.90
N VAL A 58 -7.44 -4.73 -1.62
CA VAL A 58 -6.33 -3.82 -1.93
C VAL A 58 -6.23 -2.79 -0.81
N HIS A 59 -5.05 -2.61 -0.25
CA HIS A 59 -4.74 -1.67 0.83
C HIS A 59 -3.87 -0.54 0.27
N LEU A 60 -4.52 0.60 0.01
CA LEU A 60 -3.86 1.83 -0.45
C LEU A 60 -3.34 2.61 0.76
N VAL A 61 -2.03 2.61 0.95
CA VAL A 61 -1.37 3.21 2.11
C VAL A 61 -0.42 4.31 1.65
N VAL A 62 -0.65 5.54 2.11
CA VAL A 62 0.17 6.70 1.75
C VAL A 62 0.57 7.48 2.99
N VAL A 63 1.71 7.09 3.58
CA VAL A 63 2.48 7.87 4.56
C VAL A 63 3.88 7.99 3.97
N ASP A 64 4.18 9.13 3.36
CA ASP A 64 5.29 9.26 2.42
C ASP A 64 6.11 10.55 2.62
N PRO A 65 7.01 10.59 3.62
CA PRO A 65 7.93 11.70 3.79
C PRO A 65 8.95 11.83 2.64
N GLY A 66 9.13 10.78 1.84
CA GLY A 66 10.07 10.73 0.72
C GLY A 66 9.46 11.10 -0.64
N VAL A 67 8.25 11.66 -0.68
CA VAL A 67 7.64 12.12 -1.94
C VAL A 67 8.58 13.09 -2.68
N GLY A 68 8.70 12.93 -3.99
CA GLY A 68 9.60 13.73 -4.83
C GLY A 68 11.09 13.35 -4.76
N THR A 69 11.43 12.27 -4.03
CA THR A 69 12.77 11.64 -4.07
C THR A 69 12.77 10.42 -5.00
N ASP A 70 13.92 9.75 -5.14
CA ASP A 70 14.10 8.53 -5.94
C ASP A 70 13.48 7.27 -5.31
N ARG A 71 12.64 7.40 -4.26
CA ARG A 71 11.99 6.25 -3.61
C ARG A 71 10.97 5.61 -4.55
N ARG A 72 11.03 4.28 -4.67
CA ARG A 72 10.13 3.51 -5.54
C ARG A 72 8.67 3.58 -5.09
N ALA A 73 7.75 3.45 -6.03
CA ALA A 73 6.34 3.17 -5.76
C ALA A 73 6.14 1.66 -5.94
N VAL A 74 5.49 0.98 -4.99
CA VAL A 74 5.46 -0.50 -5.00
C VAL A 74 4.08 -1.07 -4.71
N VAL A 75 3.90 -2.30 -5.19
CA VAL A 75 2.79 -3.19 -4.88
C VAL A 75 3.34 -4.45 -4.23
N LEU A 76 2.78 -4.85 -3.09
CA LEU A 76 3.02 -6.16 -2.48
C LEU A 76 1.77 -7.02 -2.58
N ARG A 77 1.92 -8.31 -2.81
CA ARG A 77 0.82 -9.27 -2.78
C ARG A 77 1.13 -10.38 -1.79
N VAL A 78 0.13 -10.72 -0.98
CA VAL A 78 0.16 -11.83 -0.04
C VAL A 78 -1.19 -12.53 -0.07
N GLY A 79 -1.24 -13.74 -0.63
CA GLY A 79 -2.50 -14.44 -0.86
C GLY A 79 -3.48 -13.60 -1.70
N GLY A 80 -4.64 -13.29 -1.11
CA GLY A 80 -5.66 -12.42 -1.71
C GLY A 80 -5.53 -10.93 -1.36
N HIS A 81 -4.56 -10.55 -0.52
CA HIS A 81 -4.31 -9.16 -0.14
C HIS A 81 -3.28 -8.52 -1.05
N VAL A 82 -3.50 -7.25 -1.36
CA VAL A 82 -2.58 -6.42 -2.14
C VAL A 82 -2.32 -5.13 -1.38
N PHE A 83 -1.07 -4.69 -1.26
CA PHE A 83 -0.67 -3.46 -0.57
C PHE A 83 -0.04 -2.52 -1.59
N VAL A 84 -0.50 -1.28 -1.67
CA VAL A 84 -0.04 -0.29 -2.64
C VAL A 84 0.43 0.95 -1.90
N GLY A 85 1.66 1.41 -2.15
CA GLY A 85 2.22 2.54 -1.44
C GLY A 85 3.72 2.79 -1.69
N PRO A 86 4.34 3.70 -0.92
CA PRO A 86 5.76 4.02 -1.06
C PRO A 86 6.67 2.88 -0.57
N ASP A 87 7.80 2.68 -1.25
CA ASP A 87 8.88 1.80 -0.78
C ASP A 87 9.74 2.50 0.29
N ASN A 88 9.14 2.73 1.45
CA ASN A 88 9.81 3.29 2.63
C ASN A 88 9.71 2.35 3.86
N GLY A 89 9.20 1.13 3.64
CA GLY A 89 8.98 0.14 4.68
C GLY A 89 7.58 0.14 5.31
N VAL A 90 6.72 1.13 5.04
CA VAL A 90 5.38 1.22 5.66
C VAL A 90 4.50 -0.02 5.40
N LEU A 91 4.66 -0.64 4.22
CA LEU A 91 3.86 -1.80 3.80
C LEU A 91 4.36 -3.13 4.38
N ARG A 92 5.64 -3.21 4.81
CA ARG A 92 6.26 -4.50 5.16
C ARG A 92 5.64 -5.14 6.40
N PRO A 93 5.45 -4.43 7.53
CA PRO A 93 4.87 -5.03 8.72
C PRO A 93 3.44 -5.58 8.54
N PRO A 94 2.47 -4.85 7.94
CA PRO A 94 1.15 -5.43 7.70
C PRO A 94 1.16 -6.59 6.71
N ALA A 95 1.95 -6.51 5.62
CA ALA A 95 2.05 -7.62 4.66
C ALA A 95 2.58 -8.90 5.30
N ARG A 96 3.65 -8.81 6.11
CA ARG A 96 4.18 -9.94 6.88
C ARG A 96 3.17 -10.50 7.87
N ARG A 97 2.44 -9.62 8.56
CA ARG A 97 1.44 -10.04 9.54
C ARG A 97 0.30 -10.83 8.91
N VAL A 98 -0.14 -10.43 7.71
CA VAL A 98 -1.11 -11.18 6.91
C VAL A 98 -0.52 -12.51 6.43
N ALA A 99 0.72 -12.51 5.92
CA ALA A 99 1.38 -13.75 5.46
C ALA A 99 1.42 -14.81 6.57
N ALA A 100 1.75 -14.40 7.79
CA ALA A 100 1.83 -15.27 8.95
C ALA A 100 0.46 -15.82 9.44
N GLU A 101 -0.67 -15.21 9.06
CA GLU A 101 -2.00 -15.76 9.38
C GLU A 101 -2.53 -16.73 8.33
N LEU A 102 -1.98 -16.68 7.12
CA LEU A 102 -2.34 -17.63 6.09
C LEU A 102 -1.63 -18.96 6.43
N ASP A 103 -2.38 -20.07 6.36
CA ASP A 103 -1.98 -21.43 6.78
C ASP A 103 -0.70 -22.00 6.11
N ASP A 104 -0.01 -21.23 5.27
CA ASP A 104 1.08 -21.70 4.39
C ASP A 104 2.25 -20.69 4.27
N ASP A 105 2.37 -19.73 5.20
CA ASP A 105 3.38 -18.65 5.16
C ASP A 105 3.50 -18.06 3.74
N ALA A 106 2.35 -17.64 3.22
CA ALA A 106 2.18 -17.37 1.80
C ALA A 106 3.26 -16.40 1.30
N PRO A 107 3.91 -16.69 0.16
CA PRO A 107 5.01 -15.87 -0.33
C PRO A 107 4.53 -14.46 -0.58
N VAL A 108 5.37 -13.50 -0.19
CA VAL A 108 5.19 -12.11 -0.58
C VAL A 108 5.72 -11.96 -1.99
N GLU A 109 4.89 -11.47 -2.91
CA GLU A 109 5.32 -11.04 -4.24
C GLU A 109 5.42 -9.50 -4.24
N ALA A 110 6.37 -8.93 -4.97
CA ALA A 110 6.55 -7.49 -5.07
C ALA A 110 6.68 -7.02 -6.52
N TYR A 111 6.14 -5.83 -6.75
CA TYR A 111 6.19 -5.15 -8.03
C TYR A 111 6.56 -3.68 -7.81
N GLU A 112 7.40 -3.15 -8.69
CA GLU A 112 7.57 -1.72 -8.84
C GLU A 112 6.47 -1.17 -9.74
N ILE A 113 5.92 -0.01 -9.38
CA ILE A 113 4.94 0.70 -10.17
C ILE A 113 5.72 1.60 -11.12
N ASP A 114 5.65 1.32 -12.42
CA ASP A 114 6.19 2.22 -13.43
C ASP A 114 5.37 3.52 -13.42
N VAL A 115 6.08 4.64 -13.27
CA VAL A 115 5.50 5.99 -13.21
C VAL A 115 6.07 6.82 -14.35
N PRO A 116 5.58 6.63 -15.59
CA PRO A 116 6.01 7.46 -16.71
C PRO A 116 5.54 8.90 -16.48
N ASN A 117 6.47 9.79 -16.11
CA ASN A 117 6.25 11.22 -15.86
C ASN A 117 5.05 11.51 -14.93
N PRO A 118 5.21 11.42 -13.59
CA PRO A 118 4.11 11.77 -12.70
C PRO A 118 3.65 13.21 -12.96
N GLU A 119 2.35 13.41 -13.16
CA GLU A 119 1.76 14.74 -13.40
C GLU A 119 2.05 15.73 -12.26
N SER A 120 2.40 15.22 -11.08
CA SER A 120 2.87 16.00 -9.93
C SER A 120 4.02 15.31 -9.21
N THR A 121 5.06 16.06 -8.90
CA THR A 121 6.16 15.63 -8.03
C THR A 121 5.81 15.68 -6.53
N THR A 122 4.62 16.17 -6.18
CA THR A 122 4.24 16.47 -4.78
C THR A 122 3.05 15.68 -4.27
N PHE A 123 2.26 15.03 -5.14
CA PHE A 123 1.10 14.26 -4.68
C PHE A 123 0.90 12.90 -5.37
N HIS A 124 1.89 12.02 -5.19
CA HIS A 124 1.86 10.64 -5.68
C HIS A 124 0.69 9.81 -5.11
N GLY A 125 0.08 10.21 -3.99
CA GLY A 125 -1.16 9.62 -3.49
C GLY A 125 -2.27 9.59 -4.54
N ARG A 126 -2.48 10.72 -5.22
CA ARG A 126 -3.49 10.87 -6.27
C ARG A 126 -2.99 10.35 -7.62
N ASP A 127 -1.74 10.64 -7.98
CA ASP A 127 -1.27 10.47 -9.36
C ASP A 127 -0.64 9.11 -9.64
N VAL A 128 -0.19 8.40 -8.60
CA VAL A 128 0.51 7.12 -8.72
C VAL A 128 -0.25 6.02 -8.01
N PHE A 129 -0.47 6.18 -6.71
CA PHE A 129 -0.95 5.09 -5.86
C PHE A 129 -2.45 4.82 -6.02
N ALA A 130 -3.28 5.85 -6.14
CA ALA A 130 -4.72 5.66 -6.37
C ALA A 130 -5.04 4.96 -7.70
N PRO A 131 -4.45 5.34 -8.86
CA PRO A 131 -4.60 4.59 -10.11
C PRO A 131 -4.09 3.16 -9.99
N ALA A 132 -2.92 2.95 -9.40
CA ALA A 132 -2.35 1.62 -9.21
C ALA A 132 -3.25 0.72 -8.34
N ALA A 133 -3.83 1.26 -7.26
CA ALA A 133 -4.75 0.51 -6.42
C ALA A 133 -6.03 0.12 -7.17
N ALA A 134 -6.55 1.00 -8.02
CA ALA A 134 -7.69 0.69 -8.88
C ALA A 134 -7.35 -0.40 -9.90
N ASP A 135 -6.22 -0.28 -10.60
CA ASP A 135 -5.79 -1.25 -11.60
C ASP A 135 -5.53 -2.64 -10.97
N ALA A 136 -4.88 -2.67 -9.79
CA ALA A 136 -4.70 -3.90 -9.01
C ALA A 136 -6.04 -4.53 -8.58
N HIS A 137 -7.03 -3.71 -8.22
CA HIS A 137 -8.35 -4.21 -7.85
C HIS A 137 -9.09 -4.84 -9.04
N VAL A 138 -9.04 -4.19 -10.21
CA VAL A 138 -9.68 -4.67 -11.44
C VAL A 138 -9.04 -5.95 -11.93
N ALA A 139 -7.70 -6.04 -11.91
CA ALA A 139 -6.98 -7.25 -12.31
C ALA A 139 -7.21 -8.41 -11.33
N GLY A 140 -7.29 -8.10 -10.03
CA GLY A 140 -7.34 -9.08 -8.96
C GLY A 140 -5.94 -9.61 -8.59
N ALA A 141 -5.80 -10.07 -7.33
CA ALA A 141 -4.51 -10.41 -6.75
C ALA A 141 -3.72 -11.47 -7.56
N SER A 142 -4.38 -12.45 -8.18
CA SER A 142 -3.72 -13.50 -8.94
C SER A 142 -3.21 -13.07 -10.32
N ALA A 143 -3.58 -11.88 -10.80
CA ALA A 143 -3.26 -11.39 -12.14
C ALA A 143 -2.46 -10.08 -12.13
N LEU A 144 -1.81 -9.74 -11.00
CA LEU A 144 -1.02 -8.50 -10.91
C LEU A 144 0.11 -8.44 -11.94
N GLY A 145 0.72 -9.57 -12.28
CA GLY A 145 1.78 -9.64 -13.31
C GLY A 145 1.33 -9.35 -14.74
N SER A 146 0.02 -9.25 -15.01
CA SER A 146 -0.50 -8.83 -16.32
C SER A 146 -0.88 -7.35 -16.37
N VAL A 147 -0.67 -6.60 -15.29
CA VAL A 147 -0.92 -5.16 -15.26
C VAL A 147 0.32 -4.45 -15.82
N ASP A 148 0.16 -3.76 -16.94
CA ASP A 148 1.27 -3.18 -17.72
C ASP A 148 2.23 -2.30 -16.90
N ARG A 149 1.74 -1.63 -15.84
CA ARG A 149 2.53 -0.75 -14.98
C ARG A 149 3.22 -1.44 -13.80
N PHE A 150 3.08 -2.76 -13.64
CA PHE A 150 3.66 -3.50 -12.52
C PHE A 150 4.82 -4.35 -13.00
N GLU A 151 6.03 -3.93 -12.67
CA GLU A 151 7.26 -4.66 -12.99
C GLU A 151 7.69 -5.53 -11.79
N PRO A 152 7.81 -6.86 -11.94
CA PRO A 152 8.21 -7.73 -10.84
C PRO A 152 9.61 -7.38 -10.29
N ILE A 153 9.74 -7.31 -8.97
CA ILE A 153 11.03 -7.05 -8.30
C ILE A 153 11.26 -8.04 -7.14
N PRO A 154 12.52 -8.33 -6.76
CA PRO A 154 12.80 -9.14 -5.59
C PRO A 154 12.30 -8.46 -4.31
N VAL A 155 11.55 -9.19 -3.46
CA VAL A 155 11.05 -8.66 -2.17
C VAL A 155 12.18 -8.19 -1.26
N ASP A 156 13.32 -8.88 -1.28
CA ASP A 156 14.49 -8.54 -0.47
C ASP A 156 15.16 -7.23 -0.90
N SER A 157 14.81 -6.69 -2.08
CA SER A 157 15.27 -5.37 -2.51
C SER A 157 14.51 -4.23 -1.85
N LEU A 158 13.36 -4.49 -1.22
CA LEU A 158 12.49 -3.46 -0.64
C LEU A 158 13.02 -2.91 0.67
N SER A 159 12.71 -1.64 0.93
CA SER A 159 12.97 -1.00 2.22
C SER A 159 12.31 -1.76 3.36
N GLU A 160 13.01 -1.85 4.48
CA GLU A 160 12.56 -2.56 5.68
C GLU A 160 12.07 -1.58 6.75
N CYS A 161 11.03 -1.96 7.48
CA CYS A 161 10.63 -1.28 8.71
C CYS A 161 10.60 -2.30 9.85
N ARG A 162 11.56 -2.19 10.79
CA ARG A 162 11.60 -3.03 11.98
C ARG A 162 10.80 -2.39 13.12
N LEU A 163 9.71 -3.03 13.48
CA LEU A 163 8.93 -2.67 14.66
C LEU A 163 9.62 -3.21 15.92
N PRO A 164 9.49 -2.52 17.06
CA PRO A 164 10.05 -3.02 18.32
C PRO A 164 9.37 -4.33 18.71
N GLU A 165 10.13 -5.26 19.28
CA GLU A 165 9.59 -6.46 19.91
C GLU A 165 9.00 -6.13 21.26
N ALA A 166 7.87 -6.74 21.60
CA ALA A 166 7.30 -6.59 22.93
C ALA A 166 8.22 -7.28 23.95
N THR A 167 8.83 -6.50 24.83
CA THR A 167 9.56 -7.04 25.98
C THR A 167 8.60 -7.13 27.16
N VAL A 168 8.38 -8.33 27.67
CA VAL A 168 7.73 -8.52 28.98
C VAL A 168 8.80 -8.27 30.03
N SER A 169 8.69 -7.16 30.76
CA SER A 169 9.51 -6.86 31.94
C SER A 169 8.85 -7.38 33.21
#